data_AF-A0A480AP55-F1
#
_entry.id   AF-A0A480AP55-F1
#
_cell.length_a   1.000
_cell.length_b   1.000
_cell.length_c   1.000
_cell.angle_alpha   90.00
_cell.angle_beta   90.00
_cell.angle_gamma   90.00
#
_symmetry.space_group_name_H-M   'P 1'
#
loop_
_entity.id
_entity.type
_entity.pdbx_description
1 polymer ?
#
loop_
_entity_poly.entity_id
_entity_poly.type
_entity_poly.pdbx_seq_one_letter_code
_entity_poly.pdbx_strand_id
1 'polypeptide(L)' 'MKPSTVEALVWVLVYGGLMLLCLGLFVQRADGPLGWLLVITGVALAAAGLVLIYLRSRMGP' A
#
# COMPACT_ATOMS: atom_id res chain seq x y z
N MET A 1 11.31 12.41 -13.21
CA MET A 1 11.55 11.08 -12.59
C MET A 1 11.55 10.04 -13.70
N LYS A 2 12.50 9.10 -13.71
CA LYS A 2 12.53 8.05 -14.74
C LYS A 2 11.26 7.18 -14.59
N PRO A 3 10.59 6.81 -15.68
CA PRO A 3 9.33 6.05 -15.63
C PRO A 3 9.46 4.72 -14.85
N SER A 4 10.65 4.14 -14.85
CA SER A 4 11.00 2.93 -14.09
C SER A 4 10.94 3.10 -12.56
N THR A 5 11.16 4.31 -12.02
CA THR A 5 11.06 4.55 -10.58
C THR A 5 9.60 4.57 -10.10
N VAL A 6 8.67 5.05 -10.94
CA VAL A 6 7.24 5.09 -10.62
C VAL A 6 6.67 3.68 -10.58
N GLU A 7 7.07 2.81 -11.52
CA GLU A 7 6.63 1.41 -11.52
C GLU A 7 7.15 0.65 -10.30
N ALA A 8 8.41 0.85 -9.90
CA ALA A 8 8.95 0.26 -8.68
C ALA A 8 8.21 0.76 -7.42
N LEU A 9 7.96 2.07 -7.31
CA LEU A 9 7.22 2.65 -6.19
C LEU A 9 5.78 2.14 -6.08
N VAL A 10 5.09 1.99 -7.22
CA VAL A 10 3.76 1.39 -7.28
C VAL A 10 3.77 -0.01 -6.66
N TRP A 11 4.68 -0.87 -7.11
CA TRP A 11 4.75 -2.23 -6.61
C TRP A 11 5.11 -2.30 -5.12
N VAL A 12 6.05 -1.46 -4.67
CA VAL A 12 6.41 -1.38 -3.25
C VAL A 12 5.23 -0.91 -2.40
N LEU A 13 4.48 0.12 -2.81
CA LEU A 13 3.32 0.59 -2.06
C LEU A 13 2.18 -0.44 -2.03
N VAL A 14 1.90 -1.08 -3.16
CA VAL A 14 0.81 -2.06 -3.26
C VAL A 14 1.16 -3.31 -2.46
N TYR A 15 2.31 -3.95 -2.71
CA TYR A 15 2.69 -5.16 -1.97
C TYR A 15 2.99 -4.87 -0.51
N GLY A 16 3.69 -3.76 -0.20
CA GLY A 16 3.95 -3.35 1.17
C GLY A 16 2.66 -3.08 1.94
N GLY A 17 1.71 -2.36 1.33
CA GLY A 17 0.40 -2.08 1.92
C GLY A 17 -0.44 -3.34 2.15
N LEU A 18 -0.50 -4.25 1.17
CA LEU A 18 -1.23 -5.51 1.30
C LEU A 18 -0.63 -6.41 2.39
N MET A 19 0.71 -6.50 2.44
CA MET A 19 1.41 -7.29 3.44
C MET A 19 1.16 -6.74 4.85
N LEU A 20 1.21 -5.42 5.01
CA LEU A 20 0.94 -4.76 6.29
C LEU A 20 -0.51 -4.93 6.73
N LEU A 21 -1.46 -4.92 5.78
CA LEU A 21 -2.87 -5.18 6.04
C LEU A 21 -3.09 -6.61 6.55
N CYS A 22 -2.53 -7.61 5.87
CA CYS A 22 -2.56 -9.01 6.32
C CYS A 22 -1.92 -9.18 7.70
N LEU A 23 -0.77 -8.52 7.94
CA LEU A 23 -0.11 -8.52 9.24
C LEU A 23 -1.00 -7.88 10.32
N GLY A 24 -1.66 -6.77 10.02
CA GLY A 24 -2.58 -6.10 10.93
C GLY A 24 -3.77 -6.98 11.31
N LEU A 25 -4.39 -7.68 10.35
CA LEU A 25 -5.46 -8.64 10.61
C LEU A 25 -5.01 -9.82 11.48
N PHE A 26 -3.75 -10.23 11.35
CA PHE A 26 -3.16 -11.24 12.21
C PHE A 26 -2.93 -10.69 13.62
N VAL A 27 -2.31 -9.51 13.74
CA VAL A 27 -1.98 -8.86 15.02
C VAL A 27 -3.22 -8.44 15.80
N GLN A 28 -4.34 -8.12 15.13
CA GLN A 28 -5.64 -7.85 15.77
C GLN A 28 -6.03 -8.90 16.82
N ARG A 29 -5.65 -10.17 16.60
CA ARG A 29 -5.96 -11.27 17.52
C ARG A 29 -5.10 -11.26 18.78
N ALA A 30 -3.91 -10.66 18.73
CA ALA A 30 -3.00 -10.53 19.87
C ALA A 30 -3.21 -9.18 20.57
N ASP A 31 -3.18 -8.09 19.80
CA ASP A 31 -3.25 -6.71 20.26
C ASP A 31 -4.17 -5.89 19.35
N GLY A 32 -5.43 -5.76 19.73
CA GLY A 32 -6.46 -5.04 18.95
C GLY A 32 -6.06 -3.62 18.53
N PRO A 33 -5.53 -2.75 19.42
CA PRO A 33 -5.13 -1.40 19.06
C PRO A 33 -4.01 -1.35 18.02
N LEU A 34 -2.98 -2.19 18.20
CA LEU A 34 -1.83 -2.26 17.30
C LEU A 34 -2.24 -2.85 15.94
N GLY A 35 -3.10 -3.88 15.96
CA GLY A 35 -3.69 -4.46 14.77
C GLY A 35 -4.50 -3.46 13.95
N TRP A 36 -5.33 -2.63 14.59
CA TRP A 36 -6.07 -1.56 13.89
C TRP A 36 -5.14 -0.54 13.24
N LEU A 37 -4.08 -0.15 13.95
CA LEU A 37 -3.09 0.79 13.43
C LEU A 37 -2.37 0.24 12.20
N LEU A 38 -2.00 -1.04 12.22
CA LEU A 38 -1.41 -1.74 11.08
C LEU A 38 -2.37 -1.87 9.89
N VAL A 39 -3.63 -2.21 10.14
CA VAL A 39 -4.66 -2.31 9.08
C VAL A 39 -4.87 -0.95 8.42
N ILE A 40 -5.09 0.12 9.19
CA ILE A 40 -5.31 1.47 8.64
C ILE A 40 -4.10 1.92 7.81
N THR A 41 -2.89 1.69 8.34
CA THR A 41 -1.64 2.05 7.64
C THR A 41 -1.47 1.24 6.35
N GLY A 42 -1.77 -0.06 6.38
CA GLY A 42 -1.69 -0.94 5.21
C GLY A 42 -2.70 -0.56 4.12
N VAL A 43 -3.94 -0.25 4.50
CA VAL A 43 -4.97 0.26 3.59
C VAL A 43 -4.53 1.59 2.97
N ALA A 44 -3.98 2.51 3.76
CA ALA A 44 -3.50 3.80 3.27
C ALA A 44 -2.36 3.65 2.25
N LEU A 45 -1.39 2.76 2.51
CA LEU A 45 -0.31 2.45 1.58
C LEU A 45 -0.82 1.82 0.28
N ALA A 46 -1.73 0.84 0.38
CA ALA A 46 -2.32 0.20 -0.79
C ALA A 46 -3.13 1.22 -1.64
N ALA A 47 -3.89 2.09 -0.99
CA ALA A 47 -4.64 3.16 -1.66
C ALA A 47 -3.70 4.15 -2.36
N ALA A 48 -2.60 4.56 -1.72
CA ALA A 48 -1.60 5.42 -2.34
C ALA A 48 -0.91 4.75 -3.55
N GLY A 49 -0.67 3.43 -3.49
CA GLY A 49 -0.20 2.65 -4.64
C GLY A 49 -1.20 2.65 -5.81
N LEU A 50 -2.48 2.48 -5.51
CA LEU A 50 -3.58 2.60 -6.48
C LEU A 50 -3.68 4.00 -7.10
N VAL A 51 -3.50 5.05 -6.30
CA VAL A 51 -3.46 6.44 -6.79
C VAL A 51 -2.27 6.64 -7.74
N LEU A 52 -1.11 6.07 -7.43
CA LEU A 52 0.05 6.11 -8.33
C LEU A 52 -0.18 5.33 -9.63
N ILE A 53 -0.86 4.17 -9.58
CA ILE A 53 -1.28 3.43 -10.79
C ILE A 53 -2.20 4.30 -11.64
N TYR A 54 -3.16 4.97 -11.01
CA TYR A 54 -4.11 5.85 -11.69
C TYR A 54 -3.41 7.05 -12.34
N LEU A 55 -2.51 7.71 -11.61
CA LEU A 55 -1.70 8.81 -12.14
C LEU A 55 -0.82 8.36 -13.30
N ARG A 56 -0.18 7.19 -13.20
CA ARG A 56 0.58 6.60 -14.32
C ARG A 56 -0.33 6.33 -15.51
N SER A 57 -1.51 5.77 -15.28
CA SER A 57 -2.48 5.48 -16.34
C SER A 57 -3.00 6.77 -17.00
N ARG A 58 -2.99 7.90 -16.29
CA ARG A 58 -3.30 9.25 -16.80
C ARG A 58 -2.13 9.91 -17.52
N MET A 59 -0.88 9.54 -17.20
CA MET A 59 0.32 9.94 -17.94
C MET A 59 0.44 9.12 -19.24
N GLY A 60 -0.66 9.07 -20.01
CA GLY A 60 -0.71 8.48 -21.34
C GLY A 60 0.42 8.99 -22.25
N PRO A 61 0.76 8.20 -23.28
CA PRO A 61 2.05 8.12 -23.97
C PRO A 61 2.75 9.45 -24.29
#